data_AF-A0A0R2BGL4-F1
#
_entry.id   AF-A0A0R2BGL4-F1
#
_cell.length_a   1.000
_cell.length_b   1.000
_cell.length_c   1.000
_cell.angle_alpha   90.00
_cell.angle_beta   90.00
_cell.angle_gamma   90.00
#
_symmetry.space_group_name_H-M   'P 1'
#
loop_
_entity.id
_entity.type
_entity.pdbx_description
1 polymer ?
#
loop_
_entity_poly.entity_id
_entity_poly.type
_entity_poly.pdbx_seq_one_letter_code
_entity_poly.pdbx_strand_id
1 'polypeptide(L)' 'MNKQLKFNRDFYKDIQFWLGLAVLIVGAGSMVSEHATNIYFWLNIAMVILGAVTVVDDLILHRKPAKN' A
#
# COMPACT_ATOMS: atom_id res chain seq x y z
N MET A 1 19.16 17.60 -6.41
CA MET A 1 19.63 16.21 -6.20
C MET A 1 18.50 15.28 -6.65
N ASN A 2 18.53 14.82 -7.91
CA ASN A 2 17.49 13.94 -8.45
C ASN A 2 17.62 12.56 -7.79
N LYS A 3 16.89 12.32 -6.70
CA LYS A 3 16.63 10.95 -6.22
C LYS A 3 15.85 10.26 -7.32
N GLN A 4 16.54 9.59 -8.24
CA GLN A 4 15.88 8.72 -9.19
C GLN A 4 15.13 7.65 -8.38
N LEU A 5 13.81 7.62 -8.52
CA LEU A 5 12.96 6.56 -8.01
C LEU A 5 13.42 5.26 -8.68
N LYS A 6 14.24 4.48 -7.97
CA LYS A 6 14.60 3.13 -8.42
C LYS A 6 13.46 2.21 -8.02
N PHE A 7 13.03 1.37 -8.95
CA PHE A 7 12.04 0.34 -8.67
C PHE A 7 12.73 -0.79 -7.91
N ASN A 8 12.20 -1.12 -6.73
CA ASN A 8 12.60 -2.32 -6.01
C ASN A 8 12.16 -3.53 -6.85
N ARG A 9 13.04 -4.50 -7.10
CA ARG A 9 12.65 -5.74 -7.80
C ARG A 9 12.31 -6.87 -6.83
N ASP A 10 12.67 -6.72 -5.55
CA ASP A 10 12.47 -7.72 -4.50
C ASP A 10 11.36 -7.33 -3.50
N PHE A 11 10.53 -6.31 -3.82
CA PHE A 11 9.46 -5.82 -2.95
C PHE A 11 8.48 -6.92 -2.53
N TYR A 12 8.19 -7.86 -3.43
CA TYR A 12 7.27 -8.97 -3.19
C TYR A 12 7.80 -9.98 -2.15
N LYS A 13 9.08 -9.90 -1.77
CA LYS A 13 9.66 -10.71 -0.69
C LYS A 13 9.43 -10.09 0.69
N ASP A 14 8.99 -8.84 0.76
CA ASP A 14 8.69 -8.18 2.03
C ASP A 14 7.30 -8.56 2.53
N ILE A 15 7.19 -8.89 3.81
CA ILE A 15 5.91 -9.19 4.44
C ILE A 15 5.04 -7.93 4.57
N GLN A 16 5.66 -6.75 4.66
CA GLN A 16 4.96 -5.46 4.69
C GLN A 16 4.17 -5.22 3.40
N PHE A 17 4.74 -5.60 2.25
CA PHE A 17 4.08 -5.50 0.96
C PHE A 17 2.79 -6.34 0.92
N TRP A 18 2.87 -7.60 1.38
CA TRP A 18 1.71 -8.49 1.41
C TRP A 18 0.63 -8.01 2.40
N LEU A 19 1.03 -7.44 3.54
CA LEU A 19 0.09 -6.82 4.48
C LEU A 19 -0.59 -5.59 3.86
N GLY A 20 0.17 -4.70 3.22
CA GLY A 20 -0.38 -3.54 2.52
C GLY A 20 -1.35 -3.93 1.40
N LEU A 21 -1.00 -4.97 0.63
CA LEU A 21 -1.87 -5.52 -0.42
C LEU A 21 -3.15 -6.13 0.15
N ALA A 22 -3.06 -6.89 1.25
CA ALA A 22 -4.22 -7.48 1.90
C ALA A 22 -5.18 -6.39 2.43
N VAL A 23 -4.64 -5.35 3.09
CA VAL A 23 -5.42 -4.20 3.56
C VAL A 23 -6.12 -3.49 2.40
N LEU A 24 -5.42 -3.32 1.27
CA LEU A 24 -5.99 -2.70 0.08
C LEU A 24 -7.16 -3.52 -0.49
N ILE A 25 -6.99 -4.84 -0.60
CA ILE A 25 -8.03 -5.74 -1.12
C ILE A 25 -9.24 -5.78 -0.18
N VAL A 26 -9.02 -5.88 1.13
CA VAL A 26 -10.10 -5.91 2.13
C VAL A 26 -10.86 -4.59 2.14
N GLY A 27 -10.16 -3.46 2.17
CA GLY A 27 -10.79 -2.14 2.14
C GLY A 27 -11.61 -1.91 0.88
N ALA A 28 -11.07 -2.28 -0.30
CA ALA A 28 -11.77 -2.14 -1.57
C ALA A 28 -12.96 -3.11 -1.69
N GLY A 29 -12.84 -4.33 -1.18
CA GLY A 29 -13.91 -5.33 -1.17
C GLY A 29 -15.09 -4.90 -0.29
N SER A 30 -14.82 -4.39 0.90
CA SER A 30 -15.86 -3.93 1.84
C SER A 30 -16.64 -2.72 1.33
N MET A 31 -16.02 -1.87 0.50
CA MET A 31 -16.71 -0.73 -0.14
C MET A 31 -17.85 -1.15 -1.06
N VAL A 32 -17.75 -2.32 -1.70
CA VAL A 32 -18.77 -2.78 -2.67
C VAL A 32 -20.14 -2.94 -1.99
N SER A 33 -20.16 -3.22 -0.69
CA SER A 33 -21.37 -3.39 0.11
C SER A 33 -21.82 -2.15 0.88
N GLU A 34 -21.07 -1.04 0.86
CA GLU A 34 -21.30 0.10 1.73
C GLU A 34 -21.70 1.38 0.99
N HIS A 35 -22.60 2.17 1.60
CA HIS A 35 -23.04 3.46 1.06
C HIS A 35 -22.14 4.61 1.54
N ALA A 36 -21.98 5.65 0.71
CA ALA A 36 -21.13 6.81 1.00
C ALA A 36 -21.55 7.66 2.22
N THR A 37 -22.79 7.49 2.70
CA THR A 37 -23.29 8.11 3.93
C THR A 37 -22.85 7.38 5.20
N ASN A 38 -22.28 6.18 5.07
CA ASN A 38 -21.81 5.38 6.19
C ASN A 38 -20.38 5.80 6.58
N ILE A 39 -20.11 5.97 7.88
CA ILE A 39 -18.76 6.26 8.38
C ILE A 39 -17.76 5.14 8.05
N TYR A 40 -18.24 3.89 7.99
CA TYR A 40 -17.41 2.74 7.61
C TYR A 40 -16.89 2.83 6.17
N PHE A 41 -17.67 3.46 5.27
CA PHE A 41 -17.25 3.67 3.88
C PHE A 41 -16.00 4.57 3.81
N TRP A 42 -15.99 5.66 4.58
CA TRP A 42 -14.85 6.57 4.67
C TRP A 42 -13.63 5.95 5.38
N LEU A 43 -13.86 5.09 6.38
CA LEU A 43 -12.78 4.32 7.00
C LEU A 43 -12.16 3.33 6.02
N ASN A 44 -12.98 2.66 5.20
CA ASN A 44 -12.50 1.79 4.14
C ASN A 44 -11.68 2.58 3.11
N ILE A 45 -12.06 3.82 2.77
CA ILE A 45 -11.25 4.71 1.91
C ILE A 45 -9.88 4.96 2.53
N ALA A 46 -9.84 5.32 3.81
CA ALA A 46 -8.58 5.56 4.50
C ALA A 46 -7.69 4.30 4.51
N MET A 47 -8.27 3.11 4.74
CA MET A 47 -7.56 1.83 4.68
C MET A 47 -6.99 1.53 3.28
N VAL A 48 -7.78 1.75 2.22
CA VAL A 48 -7.32 1.57 0.83
C VAL A 48 -6.14 2.49 0.53
N ILE A 49 -6.21 3.76 0.94
CA ILE A 49 -5.12 4.73 0.76
C ILE A 49 -3.87 4.29 1.51
N LEU A 50 -4.01 3.85 2.77
CA LEU A 50 -2.88 3.36 3.58
C LEU A 50 -2.22 2.13 2.95
N GLY A 51 -3.03 1.15 2.50
CA GLY A 51 -2.54 -0.03 1.79
C GLY A 51 -1.78 0.36 0.52
N ALA A 52 -2.33 1.28 -0.28
CA ALA A 52 -1.71 1.76 -1.51
C ALA A 52 -0.37 2.47 -1.24
N VAL A 53 -0.32 3.35 -0.24
CA VAL A 53 0.93 4.04 0.15
C VAL A 53 1.99 3.04 0.61
N THR A 54 1.60 2.03 1.40
CA THR A 54 2.53 1.00 1.89
C THR A 54 3.10 0.17 0.75
N VAL A 55 2.23 -0.26 -0.17
CA VAL A 55 2.62 -1.00 -1.38
C VAL A 55 3.54 -0.16 -2.27
N VAL A 56 3.22 1.12 -2.48
CA VAL A 56 4.03 2.03 -3.28
C VAL A 56 5.37 2.35 -2.61
N ASP A 57 5.40 2.50 -1.28
CA ASP A 57 6.64 2.70 -0.52
C ASP A 57 7.57 1.48 -0.63
N ASP A 58 7.03 0.26 -0.64
CA ASP A 58 7.81 -0.97 -0.81
C ASP A 58 8.28 -1.19 -2.26
N LEU A 59 7.45 -0.79 -3.24
CA LEU A 59 7.78 -0.78 -4.67
C LEU A 59 8.88 0.21 -5.00
N ILE A 60 8.90 1.36 -4.31
CA ILE A 60 9.95 2.35 -4.46
C ILE A 60 11.14 1.95 -3.58
N LEU A 61 12.35 1.99 -4.15
CA LEU A 61 13.59 1.63 -3.46
C LEU A 61 14.03 2.77 -2.50
N HIS A 62 13.18 3.14 -1.55
CA HIS A 62 13.49 4.13 -0.52
C HIS A 62 14.23 3.53 0.69
N ARG A 63 14.09 2.22 0.96
CA ARG A 63 14.46 1.65 2.28
C ARG A 63 15.67 0.73 2.37
N LYS A 64 16.35 0.36 1.28
CA LYS A 64 17.56 -0.46 1.39
C LYS A 64 18.78 0.32 0.93
N PRO A 65 19.68 0.77 1.84
CA PRO A 65 21.06 0.95 1.44
C PRO A 65 21.50 -0.38 0.83
N ALA A 66 22.05 -0.34 -0.38
CA ALA A 66 22.72 -1.48 -0.96
C ALA A 66 23.74 -1.96 0.07
N LYS A 67 23.45 -3.07 0.74
CA LYS A 67 24.40 -3.68 1.66
C LYS A 67 25.46 -4.31 0.77
N ASN A 68 26.65 -3.68 0.76
CA ASN A 68 27.88 -4.23 0.19
C ASN A 68 28.19 -5.58 0.83
#